data_AF-A0A9D0GZB7-F1
#
_entry.id   AF-A0A9D0GZB7-F1
#
_cell.length_a   1.000
_cell.length_b   1.000
_cell.length_c   1.000
_cell.angle_alpha   90.00
_cell.angle_beta   90.00
_cell.angle_gamma   90.00
#
_symmetry.space_group_name_H-M   'P 1'
#
loop_
_entity.id
_entity.type
_entity.pdbx_description
1 polymer ?
#
loop_
_entity_poly.entity_id
_entity_poly.type
_entity_poly.pdbx_seq_one_letter_code
_entity_poly.pdbx_strand_id
1 'polypeptide(L)'
;MKKPIYIFNDGQLKRKDNTLIFIKEDQKKNIPVNAVSEIHIFGEIDLNKRVLEFLTKNKIPIFFYNHYGYYIGSFYPREYLNSGLIILKQAEFYLNKDERLYLAKSFVEGAVLNLLKNLNYYKRSKEEYIKPYIEEIEQKLKEIKDKEDIPSLMALEGEIRKKYYEAFNVVLNIGDFYFDKRTKQPPENPLNALISFGNSLLYTVVLAQIYRTHLDPRIGFLHQTNQRSFSLNLDIAEVFKPVIVDRVIFSLINKKQIQLKHFDQDIDFVYLNDKGKQIFIKSFEEKLNTTLKYRNLGKVSYRKLIRLECYKIYKHLFRESVYRPFLMN
;
A
#
# COMPACT_ATOMS: atom_id res chain seq x y z
N MET A 1 0.40 16.99 -13.88
CA MET A 1 -0.21 15.98 -12.97
C MET A 1 0.30 16.25 -11.56
N LYS A 2 -0.58 16.27 -10.55
CA LYS A 2 -0.19 16.46 -9.14
C LYS A 2 0.72 15.29 -8.67
N LYS A 3 1.66 15.56 -7.78
CA LYS A 3 2.66 14.60 -7.26
C LYS A 3 2.68 14.58 -5.71
N PRO A 4 3.03 13.44 -5.09
CA PRO A 4 3.26 13.40 -3.65
C PRO A 4 4.52 14.19 -3.28
N ILE A 5 4.55 14.72 -2.06
CA ILE A 5 5.73 15.37 -1.48
C ILE A 5 6.15 14.57 -0.23
N TYR A 6 7.44 14.28 -0.12
CA TYR A 6 8.05 13.60 1.02
C TYR A 6 8.96 14.58 1.77
N ILE A 7 8.73 14.74 3.08
CA ILE A 7 9.51 15.62 3.95
C ILE A 7 10.21 14.78 5.01
N PHE A 8 11.54 14.69 4.92
CA PHE A 8 12.40 13.96 5.86
C PHE A 8 13.10 14.85 6.87
N ASN A 9 13.22 16.13 6.56
CA ASN A 9 13.93 17.05 7.44
C ASN A 9 12.96 17.62 8.46
N ASP A 10 13.49 17.90 9.64
CA ASP A 10 12.78 18.65 10.65
C ASP A 10 12.59 20.10 10.22
N GLY A 11 11.53 20.74 10.70
CA GLY A 11 11.29 22.15 10.40
C GLY A 11 9.84 22.57 10.53
N GLN A 12 9.47 23.62 9.81
CA GLN A 12 8.16 24.23 9.93
C GLN A 12 7.46 24.31 8.59
N LEU A 13 6.21 23.84 8.55
CA LEU A 13 5.33 24.02 7.40
C LEU A 13 4.44 25.25 7.65
N LYS A 14 4.52 26.24 6.76
CA LYS A 14 3.71 27.46 6.81
C LYS A 14 2.92 27.66 5.52
N ARG A 15 1.80 28.35 5.62
CA ARG A 15 1.11 28.94 4.47
C ARG A 15 1.64 30.35 4.24
N LYS A 16 2.03 30.66 3.01
CA LYS A 16 2.24 32.04 2.54
C LYS A 16 1.37 32.23 1.29
N ASP A 17 0.40 33.14 1.38
CA ASP A 17 -0.55 33.41 0.29
C ASP A 17 -1.25 32.14 -0.24
N ASN A 18 -1.00 31.79 -1.50
CA ASN A 18 -1.51 30.59 -2.19
C ASN A 18 -0.44 29.50 -2.39
N THR A 19 0.61 29.50 -1.56
CA THR A 19 1.62 28.43 -1.54
C THR A 19 1.87 27.92 -0.12
N LEU A 20 2.39 26.70 -0.02
CA LEU A 20 3.05 26.22 1.19
C LEU A 20 4.53 26.60 1.14
N ILE A 21 5.12 26.83 2.30
CA ILE A 21 6.55 27.02 2.50
C ILE A 21 7.00 26.06 3.58
N PHE A 22 8.00 25.24 3.25
CA PHE A 22 8.72 24.45 4.23
C PHE A 22 9.99 25.21 4.63
N ILE A 23 10.19 25.39 5.93
CA ILE A 23 11.33 26.12 6.50
C ILE A 23 12.16 25.12 7.29
N LYS A 24 13.40 24.90 6.88
CA LYS A 24 14.39 24.13 7.62
C LYS A 24 15.53 25.08 7.97
N GLU A 25 15.78 25.28 9.26
CA GLU A 25 16.76 26.27 9.72
C GLU A 25 16.48 27.63 9.03
N ASP A 26 17.44 28.17 8.26
CA ASP A 26 17.27 29.41 7.49
C ASP A 26 16.85 29.19 6.02
N GLN A 27 16.71 27.94 5.57
CA GLN A 27 16.35 27.62 4.20
C GLN A 27 14.83 27.53 4.02
N LYS A 28 14.31 28.29 3.04
CA LYS A 28 12.88 28.31 2.69
C LYS A 28 12.66 27.65 1.34
N LYS A 29 11.82 26.61 1.32
CA LYS A 29 11.41 25.90 0.10
C LYS A 29 9.93 26.12 -0.17
N ASN A 30 9.62 26.72 -1.31
CA ASN A 30 8.23 26.86 -1.76
C ASN A 30 7.69 25.52 -2.27
N ILE A 31 6.46 25.19 -1.89
CA ILE A 31 5.72 24.00 -2.29
C ILE A 31 4.40 24.45 -2.95
N PRO A 32 4.36 24.57 -4.29
CA PRO A 32 3.17 25.01 -5.01
C PRO A 32 2.03 23.99 -4.87
N VAL A 33 0.96 24.33 -4.16
CA VAL A 33 -0.13 23.40 -3.84
C VAL A 33 -0.86 22.82 -5.06
N ASN A 34 -0.87 23.55 -6.18
CA ASN A 34 -1.46 23.08 -7.44
C ASN A 34 -0.72 21.87 -8.02
N ALA A 35 0.54 21.66 -7.64
CA ALA A 35 1.35 20.51 -8.04
C ALA A 35 1.34 19.37 -7.00
N VAL A 36 0.72 19.56 -5.83
CA VAL A 36 0.76 18.58 -4.73
C VAL A 36 -0.50 17.73 -4.71
N SER A 37 -0.32 16.41 -4.64
CA SER A 37 -1.40 15.44 -4.52
C SER A 37 -1.65 15.04 -3.07
N GLU A 38 -0.59 14.76 -2.32
CA GLU A 38 -0.55 14.41 -0.90
C GLU A 38 0.82 14.76 -0.31
N ILE A 39 0.92 14.82 1.02
CA ILE A 39 2.18 15.10 1.74
C ILE A 39 2.47 13.94 2.71
N HIS A 40 3.71 13.47 2.74
CA HIS A 40 4.21 12.44 3.66
C HIS A 40 5.31 13.04 4.53
N ILE A 41 5.16 12.93 5.86
CA ILE A 41 6.03 13.55 6.87
C ILE A 41 6.76 12.48 7.66
N PHE A 42 8.08 12.43 7.52
CA PHE A 42 8.99 11.54 8.25
C PHE A 42 9.86 12.27 9.29
N GLY A 43 10.10 13.58 9.10
CA GLY A 43 10.79 14.42 10.07
C GLY A 43 9.84 15.07 11.05
N GLU A 44 10.38 15.68 12.10
CA GLU A 44 9.64 16.41 13.12
C GLU A 44 9.23 17.78 12.59
N ILE A 45 7.92 18.04 12.50
CA ILE A 45 7.43 19.29 11.93
C ILE A 45 6.49 20.08 12.83
N ASP A 46 6.63 21.40 12.77
CA ASP A 46 5.66 22.34 13.27
C ASP A 46 4.69 22.76 12.16
N LEU A 47 3.39 22.68 12.45
CA LEU A 47 2.33 23.24 11.62
C LEU A 47 1.21 23.83 12.49
N ASN A 48 0.39 24.70 11.92
CA ASN A 48 -0.74 25.30 12.63
C ASN A 48 -2.06 25.12 11.86
N LYS A 49 -3.17 25.50 12.50
CA LYS A 49 -4.52 25.44 11.92
C LYS A 49 -4.60 26.07 10.51
N ARG A 50 -3.91 27.19 10.27
CA ARG A 50 -3.93 27.88 8.97
C ARG A 50 -3.38 27.02 7.83
N VAL A 51 -2.42 26.15 8.11
CA VAL A 51 -1.91 25.16 7.15
C VAL A 51 -2.97 24.09 6.89
N LEU A 52 -3.57 23.52 7.93
CA LEU A 52 -4.60 22.48 7.81
C LEU A 52 -5.85 22.97 7.06
N GLU A 53 -6.31 24.19 7.33
CA GLU A 53 -7.39 24.84 6.57
C GLU A 53 -7.04 24.99 5.08
N PHE A 54 -5.79 25.34 4.79
CA PHE A 54 -5.32 25.52 3.42
C PHE A 54 -5.18 24.20 2.66
N LEU A 55 -4.67 23.16 3.32
CA LEU A 55 -4.65 21.80 2.80
C LEU A 55 -6.07 21.29 2.53
N THR A 56 -7.02 21.59 3.41
CA THR A 56 -8.44 21.26 3.23
C THR A 56 -9.04 21.92 2.00
N LYS A 57 -8.84 23.24 1.84
CA LYS A 57 -9.30 23.97 0.65
C LYS A 57 -8.73 23.38 -0.64
N ASN A 58 -7.49 22.90 -0.60
CA ASN A 58 -6.81 22.32 -1.76
C ASN A 58 -6.99 20.80 -1.91
N LYS A 59 -7.72 20.15 -1.00
CA LYS A 59 -8.01 18.70 -1.00
C LYS A 59 -6.73 17.86 -0.96
N ILE A 60 -5.78 18.24 -0.09
CA ILE A 60 -4.48 17.59 0.05
C ILE A 60 -4.42 16.90 1.42
N PRO A 61 -4.45 15.55 1.48
CA PRO A 61 -4.21 14.83 2.73
C PRO A 61 -2.73 14.86 3.10
N ILE A 62 -2.46 14.76 4.41
CA ILE A 62 -1.11 14.65 4.97
C ILE A 62 -1.02 13.41 5.85
N PHE A 63 0.04 12.63 5.65
CA PHE A 63 0.32 11.37 6.33
C PHE A 63 1.58 11.53 7.18
N PHE A 64 1.51 11.11 8.43
CA PHE A 64 2.59 11.19 9.40
C PHE A 64 3.14 9.81 9.69
N TYR A 65 4.45 9.76 9.88
CA TYR A 65 5.19 8.56 10.22
C TYR A 65 6.03 8.82 11.47
N ASN A 66 6.25 7.81 12.31
CA ASN A 66 7.17 7.92 13.42
C ASN A 66 8.64 7.84 12.96
N HIS A 67 9.56 8.00 13.90
CA HIS A 67 11.01 7.90 13.69
C HIS A 67 11.43 6.67 12.86
N TYR A 68 10.80 5.52 13.12
CA TYR A 68 11.10 4.26 12.45
C TYR A 68 10.42 4.08 11.07
N GLY A 69 9.61 5.05 10.65
CA GLY A 69 8.90 5.04 9.36
C GLY A 69 7.56 4.31 9.38
N TYR A 70 7.00 4.01 10.56
CA TYR A 70 5.63 3.49 10.66
C TYR A 70 4.61 4.60 10.53
N TYR A 71 3.57 4.34 9.77
CA TYR A 71 2.41 5.24 9.68
C TYR A 71 1.73 5.36 11.06
N ILE A 72 1.68 6.59 11.59
CA ILE A 72 1.04 6.88 12.89
C ILE A 72 -0.37 7.44 12.74
N GLY A 73 -0.64 8.12 11.62
CA GLY A 73 -1.91 8.80 11.43
C GLY A 73 -1.88 9.78 10.27
N SER A 74 -3.05 10.35 9.99
CA SER A 74 -3.22 11.28 8.89
C SER A 74 -4.15 12.40 9.29
N PHE A 75 -3.88 13.61 8.81
CA PHE A 75 -4.94 14.59 8.68
C PHE A 75 -5.62 14.36 7.33
N TYR A 76 -6.85 13.85 7.42
CA TYR A 76 -7.71 13.54 6.29
C TYR A 76 -8.72 14.69 6.14
N PRO A 77 -8.56 15.58 5.13
CA PRO A 77 -9.40 16.77 5.04
C PRO A 77 -10.86 16.39 4.76
N ARG A 78 -11.79 17.31 5.07
CA ARG A 78 -13.22 17.10 4.82
C ARG A 78 -13.44 16.54 3.41
N GLU A 79 -14.25 15.49 3.33
CA GLU A 79 -14.60 14.87 2.06
C GLU A 79 -15.31 15.88 1.13
N TYR A 80 -14.91 15.86 -0.13
CA TYR A 80 -15.44 16.77 -1.16
C TYR A 80 -16.20 16.03 -2.27
N LEU A 81 -16.12 14.70 -2.30
CA LEU A 81 -16.86 13.82 -3.21
C LEU A 81 -17.96 13.09 -2.44
N ASN A 82 -18.78 13.86 -1.73
CA ASN A 82 -19.81 13.30 -0.87
C ASN A 82 -20.91 12.67 -1.70
N SER A 83 -21.22 11.40 -1.41
CA SER A 83 -22.42 10.74 -1.88
C SER A 83 -22.96 9.88 -0.73
N GLY A 84 -24.07 10.28 -0.12
CA GLY A 84 -24.67 9.50 0.97
C GLY A 84 -25.07 8.09 0.49
N LEU A 85 -25.47 7.97 -0.77
CA LEU A 85 -25.92 6.72 -1.36
C LEU A 85 -24.83 5.64 -1.39
N ILE A 86 -23.59 5.98 -1.75
CA ILE A 86 -22.50 4.99 -1.76
C ILE A 86 -22.13 4.52 -0.35
N ILE A 87 -22.23 5.38 0.67
CA ILE A 87 -22.02 4.98 2.07
C ILE A 87 -23.07 3.95 2.47
N LEU A 88 -24.35 4.20 2.13
CA LEU A 88 -25.43 3.24 2.36
C LEU A 88 -25.19 1.92 1.61
N LYS A 89 -24.71 1.97 0.36
CA LYS A 89 -24.36 0.77 -0.41
C LYS A 89 -23.18 0.00 0.17
N GLN A 90 -22.13 0.68 0.64
CA GLN A 90 -21.02 0.02 1.34
C GLN A 90 -21.51 -0.68 2.62
N ALA A 91 -22.37 -0.02 3.40
CA ALA A 91 -22.95 -0.59 4.61
C ALA A 91 -23.87 -1.79 4.28
N GLU A 92 -24.73 -1.67 3.27
CA GLU A 92 -25.60 -2.76 2.79
C GLU A 92 -24.78 -4.00 2.43
N PHE A 93 -23.73 -3.85 1.63
CA PHE A 93 -22.85 -4.95 1.25
C PHE A 93 -22.06 -5.51 2.44
N TYR A 94 -21.65 -4.67 3.39
CA TYR A 94 -20.92 -5.13 4.57
C TYR A 94 -21.80 -5.94 5.52
N LEU A 95 -23.06 -5.56 5.68
CA LEU A 95 -24.03 -6.23 6.54
C LEU A 95 -24.58 -7.52 5.92
N ASN A 96 -24.60 -7.62 4.59
CA ASN A 96 -24.94 -8.86 3.91
C ASN A 96 -23.74 -9.82 3.89
N LYS A 97 -23.91 -11.00 4.51
CA LYS A 97 -22.84 -12.00 4.66
C LYS A 97 -22.24 -12.44 3.32
N ASP A 98 -23.08 -12.77 2.34
CA ASP A 98 -22.64 -13.36 1.07
C ASP A 98 -21.96 -12.31 0.18
N GLU A 99 -22.50 -11.09 0.15
CA GLU A 99 -21.93 -9.97 -0.60
C GLU A 99 -20.58 -9.53 -0.03
N ARG A 100 -20.48 -9.43 1.30
CA ARG A 100 -19.22 -9.14 1.97
C ARG A 100 -18.19 -10.23 1.69
N LEU A 101 -18.59 -11.50 1.83
CA LEU A 101 -17.71 -12.64 1.61
C LEU A 101 -17.24 -12.71 0.14
N TYR A 102 -18.10 -12.38 -0.83
CA TYR A 102 -17.73 -12.29 -2.23
C TYR A 102 -16.60 -11.28 -2.48
N LEU A 103 -16.74 -10.06 -1.97
CA LEU A 103 -15.71 -9.03 -2.09
C LEU A 103 -14.42 -9.44 -1.38
N ALA A 104 -14.53 -10.00 -0.17
CA ALA A 104 -13.38 -10.47 0.59
C ALA A 104 -12.61 -11.58 -0.15
N LYS A 105 -13.30 -12.60 -0.66
CA LYS A 105 -12.72 -13.67 -1.50
C LYS A 105 -12.04 -13.08 -2.73
N SER A 106 -12.68 -12.11 -3.39
CA SER A 106 -12.13 -11.44 -4.57
C SER A 106 -10.83 -10.69 -4.27
N PHE A 107 -10.69 -10.04 -3.11
CA PHE A 107 -9.42 -9.41 -2.71
C PHE A 107 -8.32 -10.45 -2.48
N VAL A 108 -8.62 -11.53 -1.74
CA VAL A 108 -7.64 -12.59 -1.46
C VAL A 108 -7.22 -13.30 -2.74
N GLU A 109 -8.17 -13.71 -3.58
CA GLU A 109 -7.89 -14.34 -4.87
C GLU A 109 -7.00 -13.44 -5.74
N GLY A 110 -7.33 -12.15 -5.83
CA GLY A 110 -6.52 -11.16 -6.54
C GLY A 110 -5.10 -11.02 -6.00
N ALA A 111 -4.95 -10.98 -4.67
CA ALA A 111 -3.65 -10.96 -4.03
C ALA A 111 -2.86 -12.21 -4.39
N VAL A 112 -3.43 -13.40 -4.20
CA VAL A 112 -2.78 -14.70 -4.42
C VAL A 112 -2.37 -14.90 -5.88
N LEU A 113 -3.24 -14.56 -6.84
CA LEU A 113 -2.90 -14.62 -8.25
C LEU A 113 -1.73 -13.68 -8.60
N ASN A 114 -1.65 -12.50 -7.99
CA ASN A 114 -0.51 -11.61 -8.18
C ASN A 114 0.78 -12.14 -7.50
N LEU A 115 0.68 -12.79 -6.34
CA LEU A 115 1.80 -13.51 -5.69
C LEU A 115 2.36 -14.58 -6.65
N LEU A 116 1.47 -15.43 -7.20
CA LEU A 116 1.84 -16.47 -8.16
C LEU A 116 2.51 -15.89 -9.40
N LYS A 117 2.07 -14.74 -9.91
CA LYS A 117 2.74 -14.07 -11.05
C LYS A 117 4.17 -13.63 -10.72
N ASN A 118 4.43 -13.19 -9.50
CA ASN A 118 5.80 -12.92 -9.07
C ASN A 118 6.64 -14.20 -9.04
N LEU A 119 6.14 -15.29 -8.46
CA LEU A 119 6.89 -16.55 -8.39
C LEU A 119 7.11 -17.17 -9.77
N ASN A 120 6.09 -17.18 -10.63
CA ASN A 120 6.16 -17.71 -11.99
C ASN A 120 7.18 -16.98 -12.86
N TYR A 121 7.43 -15.68 -12.62
CA TYR A 121 8.49 -14.95 -13.31
C TYR A 121 9.88 -15.58 -13.09
N TYR A 122 10.13 -16.12 -11.89
CA TYR A 122 11.41 -16.74 -11.54
C TYR A 122 11.53 -18.21 -11.96
N LYS A 123 10.47 -18.85 -12.47
CA LYS A 123 10.56 -20.22 -13.03
C LYS A 123 11.66 -20.32 -14.09
N ARG A 124 11.79 -19.30 -14.96
CA ARG A 124 12.80 -19.30 -16.04
C ARG A 124 14.24 -19.47 -15.56
N SER A 125 14.55 -19.08 -14.33
CA SER A 125 15.91 -19.08 -13.79
C SER A 125 16.09 -20.00 -12.57
N LYS A 126 15.01 -20.36 -11.88
CA LYS A 126 15.03 -21.03 -10.56
C LYS A 126 13.90 -22.06 -10.43
N GLU A 127 13.53 -22.73 -11.53
CA GLU A 127 12.35 -23.60 -11.60
C GLU A 127 12.30 -24.65 -10.48
N GLU A 128 13.38 -25.43 -10.34
CA GLU A 128 13.48 -26.53 -9.39
C GLU A 128 13.17 -26.08 -7.95
N TYR A 129 13.67 -24.91 -7.56
CA TYR A 129 13.51 -24.39 -6.20
C TYR A 129 12.19 -23.65 -5.98
N ILE A 130 11.63 -23.00 -7.01
CA ILE A 130 10.42 -22.18 -6.86
C ILE A 130 9.12 -22.97 -7.07
N LYS A 131 9.19 -24.05 -7.84
CA LYS A 131 8.02 -24.87 -8.21
C LYS A 131 7.23 -25.42 -7.01
N PRO A 132 7.85 -25.96 -5.94
CA PRO A 132 7.11 -26.45 -4.78
C PRO A 132 6.26 -25.37 -4.10
N TYR A 133 6.78 -24.14 -4.00
CA TYR A 133 6.03 -23.00 -3.44
C TYR A 133 4.83 -22.63 -4.32
N ILE A 134 4.99 -22.66 -5.64
CA ILE A 134 3.93 -22.35 -6.61
C ILE A 134 2.81 -23.38 -6.52
N GLU A 135 3.14 -24.67 -6.54
CA GLU A 135 2.17 -25.76 -6.51
C GLU A 135 1.36 -25.75 -5.21
N GLU A 136 2.01 -25.52 -4.06
CA GLU A 136 1.32 -25.43 -2.76
C GLU A 136 0.37 -24.22 -2.71
N ILE A 137 0.80 -23.06 -3.22
CA ILE A 137 -0.05 -21.86 -3.27
C ILE A 137 -1.22 -22.05 -4.25
N GLU A 138 -1.01 -22.72 -5.39
CA GLU A 138 -2.06 -23.05 -6.36
C GLU A 138 -3.09 -24.03 -5.79
N GLN A 139 -2.67 -24.97 -4.94
CA GLN A 139 -3.59 -25.85 -4.21
C GLN A 139 -4.44 -25.04 -3.22
N LYS A 140 -3.81 -24.23 -2.37
CA LYS A 140 -4.50 -23.37 -1.39
C LYS A 140 -5.42 -22.35 -2.05
N LEU A 141 -5.05 -21.81 -3.21
CA LEU A 141 -5.90 -20.91 -4.01
C LEU A 141 -7.26 -21.54 -4.33
N LYS A 142 -7.30 -22.85 -4.62
CA LYS A 142 -8.56 -23.54 -4.93
C LYS A 142 -9.51 -23.60 -3.73
N GLU A 143 -8.98 -23.58 -2.50
CA GLU A 143 -9.77 -23.62 -1.27
C GLU A 143 -10.49 -22.30 -0.96
N ILE A 144 -10.11 -21.17 -1.59
CA ILE A 144 -10.73 -19.85 -1.33
C ILE A 144 -12.23 -19.91 -1.59
N LYS A 145 -12.66 -20.62 -2.64
CA LYS A 145 -14.07 -20.73 -3.03
C LYS A 145 -14.90 -21.42 -1.93
N ASP A 146 -14.28 -22.34 -1.18
CA ASP A 146 -14.93 -23.21 -0.20
C ASP A 146 -14.96 -22.58 1.21
N LYS A 147 -14.31 -21.44 1.45
CA LYS A 147 -14.38 -20.74 2.76
C LYS A 147 -15.73 -20.05 2.93
N GLU A 148 -16.39 -20.22 4.07
CA GLU A 148 -17.76 -19.74 4.31
C GLU A 148 -17.84 -18.46 5.17
N ASP A 149 -16.69 -18.00 5.67
CA ASP A 149 -16.59 -16.88 6.59
C ASP A 149 -15.25 -16.14 6.44
N ILE A 150 -15.22 -14.90 6.94
CA ILE A 150 -14.05 -14.03 6.86
C ILE A 150 -12.86 -14.55 7.70
N PRO A 151 -13.03 -14.99 8.96
CA PRO A 151 -11.94 -15.59 9.74
C PRO A 151 -11.24 -16.76 9.03
N SER A 152 -11.98 -17.74 8.51
CA SER A 152 -11.39 -18.89 7.81
C SER A 152 -10.68 -18.49 6.51
N LEU A 153 -11.22 -17.50 5.79
CA LEU A 153 -10.57 -16.92 4.62
C LEU A 153 -9.26 -16.19 4.98
N MET A 154 -9.24 -15.43 6.08
CA MET A 154 -8.03 -14.75 6.55
C MET A 154 -6.96 -15.72 7.06
N ALA A 155 -7.35 -16.83 7.69
CA ALA A 155 -6.41 -17.88 8.09
C ALA A 155 -5.70 -18.49 6.86
N LEU A 156 -6.47 -18.85 5.83
CA LEU A 156 -5.92 -19.34 4.56
C LEU A 156 -5.00 -18.30 3.89
N GLU A 157 -5.40 -17.03 3.87
CA GLU A 157 -4.56 -15.94 3.36
C GLU A 157 -3.22 -15.84 4.10
N GLY A 158 -3.24 -15.98 5.43
CA GLY A 158 -2.05 -15.98 6.26
C GLY A 158 -1.10 -17.14 5.93
N GLU A 159 -1.63 -18.35 5.74
CA GLU A 159 -0.85 -19.52 5.32
C GLU A 159 -0.22 -19.32 3.93
N ILE A 160 -0.99 -18.84 2.96
CA ILE A 160 -0.50 -18.54 1.61
C ILE A 160 0.61 -17.48 1.67
N ARG A 161 0.42 -16.42 2.45
CA ARG A 161 1.44 -15.38 2.62
C ARG A 161 2.70 -15.91 3.27
N LYS A 162 2.58 -16.78 4.29
CA LYS A 162 3.73 -17.43 4.93
C LYS A 162 4.53 -18.19 3.88
N LYS A 163 3.88 -19.07 3.10
CA LYS A 163 4.54 -19.85 2.05
C LYS A 163 5.18 -18.98 0.98
N TYR A 164 4.49 -17.92 0.57
CA TYR A 164 5.03 -16.96 -0.40
C TYR A 164 6.26 -16.23 0.12
N TYR A 165 6.29 -15.82 1.40
CA TYR A 165 7.48 -15.19 1.96
C TYR A 165 8.64 -16.17 2.17
N GLU A 166 8.39 -17.44 2.47
CA GLU A 166 9.44 -18.46 2.45
C GLU A 166 10.09 -18.56 1.05
N ALA A 167 9.29 -18.42 -0.02
CA ALA A 167 9.79 -18.37 -1.38
C ALA A 167 10.68 -17.14 -1.67
N PHE A 168 10.71 -16.11 -0.80
CA PHE A 168 11.64 -14.98 -0.96
C PHE A 168 13.08 -15.42 -0.86
N ASN A 169 13.38 -16.46 -0.08
CA ASN A 169 14.72 -17.03 -0.03
C ASN A 169 15.15 -17.52 -1.42
N VAL A 170 14.24 -18.13 -2.19
CA VAL A 170 14.57 -18.52 -3.56
C VAL A 170 14.65 -17.30 -4.48
N VAL A 171 13.74 -16.34 -4.35
CA VAL A 171 13.63 -15.17 -5.24
C VAL A 171 14.83 -14.23 -5.11
N LEU A 172 15.21 -13.92 -3.88
CA LEU A 172 16.27 -12.97 -3.56
C LEU A 172 17.64 -13.62 -3.74
N ASN A 173 18.63 -12.80 -4.09
CA ASN A 173 20.03 -13.21 -3.96
C ASN A 173 20.38 -13.16 -2.48
N ILE A 174 20.23 -14.31 -1.81
CA ILE A 174 20.40 -14.50 -0.37
C ILE A 174 21.84 -14.20 0.02
N GLY A 175 22.11 -12.93 0.34
CA GLY A 175 23.18 -12.57 1.26
C GLY A 175 22.56 -12.37 2.63
N ASP A 176 22.68 -11.17 3.16
CA ASP A 176 22.23 -10.81 4.51
C ASP A 176 20.70 -10.64 4.68
N PHE A 177 19.89 -11.10 3.72
CA PHE A 177 18.43 -10.87 3.67
C PHE A 177 17.61 -12.16 3.81
N TYR A 178 18.14 -13.15 4.55
CA TYR A 178 17.43 -14.40 4.79
C TYR A 178 16.08 -14.15 5.49
N PHE A 179 15.03 -14.79 4.99
CA PHE A 179 13.69 -14.70 5.54
C PHE A 179 13.34 -15.98 6.30
N ASP A 180 13.31 -15.89 7.63
CA ASP A 180 12.83 -16.98 8.49
C ASP A 180 11.31 -16.90 8.69
N LYS A 181 10.84 -15.86 9.39
CA LYS A 181 9.42 -15.63 9.68
C LYS A 181 9.03 -14.16 9.48
N ARG A 182 7.73 -13.90 9.31
CA ARG A 182 7.18 -12.54 9.24
C ARG A 182 7.01 -11.94 10.64
N THR A 183 7.72 -10.86 10.95
CA THR A 183 7.62 -10.11 12.22
C THR A 183 7.23 -8.65 11.92
N LYS A 184 6.00 -8.27 12.29
CA LYS A 184 5.36 -7.03 11.77
C LYS A 184 5.73 -5.79 12.59
N GLN A 185 5.62 -5.87 13.90
CA GLN A 185 5.81 -4.75 14.81
C GLN A 185 6.13 -5.28 16.22
N PRO A 186 7.42 -5.36 16.62
CA PRO A 186 8.62 -4.96 15.88
C PRO A 186 9.04 -5.92 14.73
N PRO A 187 9.64 -5.44 13.61
CA PRO A 187 10.44 -6.24 12.70
C PRO A 187 11.77 -6.64 13.34
N GLU A 188 12.04 -7.95 13.28
CA GLU A 188 13.24 -8.56 13.86
C GLU A 188 14.41 -8.62 12.87
N ASN A 189 14.19 -8.32 11.58
CA ASN A 189 15.24 -8.37 10.55
C ASN A 189 15.03 -7.35 9.40
N PRO A 190 16.08 -7.09 8.59
CA PRO A 190 16.04 -6.09 7.51
C PRO A 190 14.93 -6.30 6.48
N LEU A 191 14.63 -7.56 6.11
CA LEU A 191 13.60 -7.86 5.12
C LEU A 191 12.20 -7.61 5.68
N ASN A 192 11.96 -7.95 6.95
CA ASN A 192 10.73 -7.59 7.65
C ASN A 192 10.55 -6.07 7.75
N ALA A 193 11.64 -5.32 7.99
CA ALA A 193 11.61 -3.86 8.01
C ALA A 193 11.21 -3.28 6.64
N LEU A 194 11.77 -3.80 5.53
CA LEU A 194 11.40 -3.41 4.18
C LEU A 194 9.92 -3.68 3.86
N ILE A 195 9.44 -4.88 4.20
CA ILE A 195 8.04 -5.26 3.96
C ILE A 195 7.11 -4.37 4.79
N SER A 196 7.40 -4.15 6.07
CA SER A 196 6.59 -3.28 6.94
C SER A 196 6.57 -1.83 6.44
N PHE A 197 7.73 -1.28 6.05
CA PHE A 197 7.85 0.08 5.54
C PHE A 197 7.10 0.25 4.21
N GLY A 198 7.34 -0.64 3.24
CA GLY A 198 6.68 -0.61 1.94
C GLY A 198 5.16 -0.78 2.03
N ASN A 199 4.69 -1.66 2.91
CA ASN A 199 3.25 -1.81 3.17
C ASN A 199 2.65 -0.54 3.78
N SER A 200 3.33 0.07 4.75
CA SER A 200 2.88 1.33 5.37
C SER A 200 2.74 2.46 4.33
N LEU A 201 3.71 2.58 3.42
CA LEU A 201 3.62 3.50 2.28
C LEU A 201 2.44 3.16 1.37
N LEU A 202 2.28 1.89 0.99
CA LEU A 202 1.19 1.46 0.12
C LEU A 202 -0.19 1.76 0.73
N TYR A 203 -0.38 1.52 2.03
CA TYR A 203 -1.63 1.82 2.73
C TYR A 203 -2.01 3.29 2.62
N THR A 204 -1.05 4.20 2.78
CA THR A 204 -1.29 5.65 2.64
C THR A 204 -1.53 6.07 1.19
N VAL A 205 -0.87 5.44 0.21
CA VAL A 205 -1.12 5.70 -1.22
C VAL A 205 -2.52 5.25 -1.61
N VAL A 206 -2.96 4.07 -1.16
CA VAL A 206 -4.32 3.58 -1.39
C VAL A 206 -5.33 4.50 -0.72
N LEU A 207 -5.11 4.88 0.53
CA LEU A 207 -5.98 5.82 1.26
C LEU A 207 -6.10 7.18 0.53
N ALA A 208 -4.99 7.69 -0.02
CA ALA A 208 -4.98 8.88 -0.86
C ALA A 208 -5.71 8.69 -2.20
N GLN A 209 -5.76 7.47 -2.76
CA GLN A 209 -6.58 7.19 -3.94
C GLN A 209 -8.07 7.09 -3.60
N ILE A 210 -8.43 6.48 -2.47
CA ILE A 210 -9.82 6.41 -1.98
C ILE A 210 -10.38 7.83 -1.79
N TYR A 211 -9.58 8.76 -1.22
CA TYR A 211 -9.95 10.19 -1.05
C TYR A 211 -10.33 10.91 -2.36
N ARG A 212 -10.00 10.31 -3.51
CA ARG A 212 -10.30 10.85 -4.85
C ARG A 212 -11.47 10.13 -5.51
N THR A 213 -12.24 9.40 -4.72
CA THR A 213 -13.44 8.68 -5.11
C THR A 213 -14.56 8.99 -4.13
N HIS A 214 -15.72 8.38 -4.34
CA HIS A 214 -16.86 8.50 -3.44
C HIS A 214 -16.86 7.44 -2.32
N LEU A 215 -15.93 6.49 -2.33
CA LEU A 215 -15.88 5.42 -1.33
C LEU A 215 -15.43 5.96 0.02
N ASP A 216 -16.09 5.50 1.08
CA ASP A 216 -15.68 5.72 2.46
C ASP A 216 -14.55 4.74 2.82
N PRO A 217 -13.37 5.23 3.25
CA PRO A 217 -12.22 4.38 3.58
C PRO A 217 -12.41 3.55 4.86
N ARG A 218 -13.40 3.87 5.69
CA ARG A 218 -13.66 3.20 6.98
C ARG A 218 -14.32 1.83 6.80
N ILE A 219 -15.10 1.66 5.74
CA ILE A 219 -15.85 0.42 5.49
C ILE A 219 -15.04 -0.52 4.58
N GLY A 220 -14.32 -1.46 5.18
CA GLY A 220 -13.67 -2.59 4.50
C GLY A 220 -14.54 -3.85 4.50
N PHE A 221 -14.24 -4.81 3.64
CA PHE A 221 -14.98 -6.06 3.44
C PHE A 221 -14.19 -7.29 3.93
N LEU A 222 -12.87 -7.34 3.68
CA LEU A 222 -11.98 -8.39 4.17
C LEU A 222 -11.53 -8.10 5.60
N HIS A 223 -10.88 -6.96 5.83
CA HIS A 223 -10.55 -6.52 7.18
C HIS A 223 -11.80 -6.00 7.89
N GLN A 224 -12.00 -6.44 9.13
CA GLN A 224 -13.18 -6.04 9.91
C GLN A 224 -13.26 -4.52 10.08
N THR A 225 -14.44 -3.97 9.81
CA THR A 225 -14.79 -2.58 10.11
C THR A 225 -15.13 -2.49 11.60
N ASN A 226 -14.09 -2.29 12.43
CA ASN A 226 -14.18 -2.15 13.89
C ASN A 226 -13.76 -0.73 14.31
N GLN A 227 -13.14 -0.55 15.48
CA GLN A 227 -12.65 0.76 15.97
C GLN A 227 -11.39 1.28 15.24
N ARG A 228 -10.96 0.63 14.14
CA ARG A 228 -9.86 1.12 13.29
C ARG A 228 -10.28 2.34 12.49
N SER A 229 -9.35 3.28 12.31
CA SER A 229 -9.61 4.51 11.56
C SER A 229 -9.91 4.27 10.08
N PHE A 230 -9.29 3.26 9.44
CA PHE A 230 -9.48 2.92 8.03
C PHE A 230 -9.31 1.41 7.79
N SER A 231 -10.18 0.81 6.97
CA SER A 231 -10.14 -0.64 6.67
C SER A 231 -10.11 -0.93 5.16
N LEU A 232 -10.82 -0.16 4.34
CA LEU A 232 -10.90 -0.41 2.89
C LEU A 232 -9.53 -0.26 2.18
N ASN A 233 -8.69 0.65 2.69
CA ASN A 233 -7.34 0.82 2.15
C ASN A 233 -6.45 -0.40 2.38
N LEU A 234 -6.69 -1.17 3.46
CA LEU A 234 -5.98 -2.41 3.73
C LEU A 234 -6.39 -3.49 2.72
N ASP A 235 -7.69 -3.65 2.48
CA ASP A 235 -8.26 -4.61 1.52
C ASP A 235 -7.75 -4.39 0.10
N ILE A 236 -7.85 -3.15 -0.39
CA ILE A 236 -7.36 -2.80 -1.73
C ILE A 236 -5.84 -2.98 -1.79
N ALA A 237 -5.11 -2.66 -0.72
CA ALA A 237 -3.66 -2.84 -0.70
C ALA A 237 -3.25 -4.31 -0.85
N GLU A 238 -4.03 -5.29 -0.34
CA GLU A 238 -3.69 -6.71 -0.49
C GLU A 238 -3.44 -7.12 -1.95
N VAL A 239 -4.25 -6.60 -2.88
CA VAL A 239 -4.12 -6.84 -4.33
C VAL A 239 -2.84 -6.24 -4.90
N PHE A 240 -2.38 -5.10 -4.36
CA PHE A 240 -1.25 -4.35 -4.90
C PHE A 240 0.09 -4.59 -4.18
N LYS A 241 0.11 -5.21 -2.99
CA LYS A 241 1.36 -5.58 -2.29
C LYS A 241 2.33 -6.34 -3.19
N PRO A 242 1.91 -7.42 -3.90
CA PRO A 242 2.83 -8.18 -4.76
C PRO A 242 3.24 -7.40 -5.99
N VAL A 243 2.34 -6.56 -6.49
CA VAL A 243 2.53 -5.80 -7.73
C VAL A 243 3.52 -4.65 -7.55
N ILE A 244 3.55 -4.05 -6.36
CA ILE A 244 4.29 -2.81 -6.07
C ILE A 244 5.38 -3.07 -5.03
N VAL A 245 5.01 -3.39 -3.79
CA VAL A 245 5.93 -3.47 -2.66
C VAL A 245 6.96 -4.58 -2.88
N ASP A 246 6.50 -5.80 -3.14
CA ASP A 246 7.40 -6.95 -3.26
C ASP A 246 8.34 -6.79 -4.46
N ARG A 247 7.84 -6.30 -5.60
CA ARG A 247 8.67 -6.04 -6.79
C ARG A 247 9.71 -4.95 -6.55
N VAL A 248 9.40 -3.93 -5.76
CA VAL A 248 10.38 -2.91 -5.36
C VAL A 248 11.46 -3.53 -4.48
N ILE A 249 11.07 -4.33 -3.48
CA ILE A 249 11.99 -5.07 -2.60
C ILE A 249 12.92 -5.98 -3.43
N PHE A 250 12.36 -6.81 -4.31
CA PHE A 250 13.12 -7.71 -5.18
C PHE A 250 14.12 -6.94 -6.03
N SER A 251 13.70 -5.84 -6.65
CA SER A 251 14.59 -5.01 -7.48
C SER A 251 15.72 -4.40 -6.64
N LEU A 252 15.41 -3.81 -5.49
CA LEU A 252 16.39 -3.11 -4.65
C LEU A 252 17.44 -4.05 -4.08
N ILE A 253 17.02 -5.23 -3.59
CA ILE A 253 17.94 -6.24 -3.03
C ILE A 253 18.76 -6.88 -4.15
N ASN A 254 18.14 -7.38 -5.22
CA ASN A 254 18.87 -8.10 -6.27
C ASN A 254 19.85 -7.19 -7.04
N LYS A 255 19.57 -5.88 -7.12
CA LYS A 255 20.51 -4.88 -7.68
C LYS A 255 21.48 -4.29 -6.65
N LYS A 256 21.50 -4.81 -5.41
CA LYS A 256 22.35 -4.34 -4.30
C LYS A 256 22.21 -2.84 -4.00
N GLN A 257 21.06 -2.24 -4.31
CA GLN A 257 20.76 -0.83 -4.03
C GLN A 257 20.41 -0.64 -2.55
N ILE A 258 19.77 -1.63 -1.94
CA ILE A 258 19.63 -1.76 -0.48
C ILE A 258 20.53 -2.91 0.00
N GLN A 259 21.13 -2.69 1.16
CA GLN A 259 22.19 -3.49 1.81
C GLN A 259 22.12 -3.22 3.32
N LEU A 260 22.79 -4.02 4.14
CA LEU A 260 22.74 -3.90 5.61
C LEU A 260 23.04 -2.48 6.14
N LYS A 261 23.95 -1.72 5.52
CA LYS A 261 24.26 -0.32 5.88
C LYS A 261 23.09 0.66 5.79
N HIS A 262 21.96 0.25 5.22
CA HIS A 262 20.75 1.05 5.10
C HIS A 262 19.72 0.73 6.20
N PHE A 263 20.13 -0.06 7.18
CA PHE A 263 19.34 -0.44 8.33
C PHE A 263 20.07 -0.07 9.61
N ASP A 264 19.29 0.35 10.59
CA ASP A 264 19.75 0.52 11.96
C ASP A 264 18.99 -0.49 12.83
N GLN A 265 19.56 -0.82 13.99
CA GLN A 265 18.99 -1.74 14.95
C GLN A 265 18.92 -1.07 16.33
N ASP A 266 17.78 -1.23 17.00
CA ASP A 266 17.54 -0.81 18.37
C ASP A 266 17.07 -2.02 19.16
N ILE A 267 17.84 -2.49 20.14
CA ILE A 267 17.65 -3.72 20.94
C ILE A 267 17.15 -4.92 20.09
N ASP A 268 15.83 -5.10 19.94
CA ASP A 268 15.16 -6.20 19.21
C ASP A 268 14.40 -5.75 17.94
N PHE A 269 14.73 -4.57 17.42
CA PHE A 269 13.96 -3.89 16.37
C PHE A 269 14.87 -3.38 15.25
N VAL A 270 14.59 -3.81 14.02
CA VAL A 270 15.31 -3.37 12.82
C VAL A 270 14.43 -2.41 12.01
N TYR A 271 15.02 -1.31 11.54
CA TYR A 271 14.34 -0.32 10.71
C TYR A 271 15.25 0.22 9.61
N LEU A 272 14.65 0.79 8.57
CA LEU A 272 15.40 1.49 7.54
C LEU A 272 15.89 2.82 8.12
N ASN A 273 17.17 3.11 7.96
CA ASN A 273 17.71 4.44 8.23
C ASN A 273 17.30 5.43 7.13
N ASP A 274 17.54 6.73 7.32
CA ASP A 274 17.01 7.75 6.41
C ASP A 274 17.50 7.61 4.97
N LYS A 275 18.76 7.16 4.76
CA LYS A 275 19.27 6.83 3.43
C LYS A 275 18.50 5.66 2.81
N GLY A 276 18.26 4.60 3.59
CA GLY A 276 17.42 3.47 3.19
C GLY A 276 16.00 3.90 2.82
N LYS A 277 15.35 4.70 3.66
CA LYS A 277 13.98 5.22 3.41
C LYS A 277 13.93 6.00 2.10
N GLN A 278 14.89 6.88 1.85
CA GLN A 278 14.95 7.68 0.61
C GLN A 278 15.15 6.81 -0.64
N ILE A 279 16.06 5.83 -0.60
CA ILE A 279 16.28 4.88 -1.69
C ILE A 279 14.99 4.09 -1.99
N PHE A 280 14.34 3.58 -0.94
CA PHE A 280 13.11 2.82 -1.08
C PHE A 280 11.98 3.67 -1.66
N ILE A 281 11.72 4.86 -1.10
CA ILE A 281 10.66 5.76 -1.55
C ILE A 281 10.87 6.17 -3.00
N LYS A 282 12.11 6.45 -3.42
CA LYS A 282 12.42 6.75 -4.83
C LYS A 282 12.01 5.61 -5.75
N SER A 283 12.43 4.38 -5.46
CA SER A 283 12.09 3.21 -6.28
C SER A 283 10.59 2.89 -6.25
N PHE A 284 9.95 3.08 -5.10
CA PHE A 284 8.51 2.90 -4.91
C PHE A 284 7.69 3.90 -5.74
N GLU A 285 8.10 5.17 -5.76
CA GLU A 285 7.49 6.22 -6.56
C GLU A 285 7.71 6.00 -8.07
N GLU A 286 8.91 5.59 -8.47
CA GLU A 286 9.19 5.16 -9.85
C GLU A 286 8.23 4.03 -10.25
N LYS A 287 8.10 3.00 -9.41
CA LYS A 287 7.18 1.87 -9.65
C LYS A 287 5.73 2.35 -9.79
N LEU A 288 5.25 3.21 -8.89
CA LEU A 288 3.88 3.76 -8.95
C LEU A 288 3.62 4.58 -10.21
N ASN A 289 4.64 5.25 -10.74
CA ASN A 289 4.58 6.05 -11.96
C ASN A 289 4.75 5.22 -13.25
N THR A 290 5.32 4.01 -13.18
CA THR A 290 5.40 3.14 -14.36
C THR A 290 4.01 2.86 -14.94
N THR A 291 3.91 2.94 -16.27
CA THR A 291 2.65 2.77 -17.01
C THR A 291 2.57 1.45 -17.73
N LEU A 292 1.38 0.86 -17.78
CA LEU A 292 1.07 -0.31 -18.59
C LEU A 292 -0.14 -0.05 -19.48
N LYS A 293 -0.27 -0.79 -20.59
CA LYS A 293 -1.46 -0.73 -21.45
C LYS A 293 -2.63 -1.38 -20.73
N TYR A 294 -3.69 -0.61 -20.45
CA TYR A 294 -4.85 -1.07 -19.69
C TYR A 294 -6.13 -0.99 -20.53
N ARG A 295 -6.57 -2.15 -21.03
CA ARG A 295 -7.82 -2.32 -21.80
C ARG A 295 -7.98 -1.19 -22.84
N ASN A 296 -9.11 -0.50 -22.82
CA ASN A 296 -9.47 0.57 -23.75
C ASN A 296 -8.99 1.96 -23.29
N LEU A 297 -8.31 2.07 -22.15
CA LEU A 297 -7.87 3.35 -21.56
C LEU A 297 -6.42 3.75 -21.95
N GLY A 298 -5.74 2.94 -22.77
CA GLY A 298 -4.36 3.21 -23.18
C GLY A 298 -3.37 3.01 -22.03
N LYS A 299 -2.34 3.87 -21.93
CA LYS A 299 -1.29 3.77 -20.89
C LYS A 299 -1.80 4.31 -19.55
N VAL A 300 -1.78 3.48 -18.51
CA VAL A 300 -2.22 3.82 -17.15
C VAL A 300 -1.11 3.50 -16.15
N SER A 301 -0.81 4.42 -15.23
CA SER A 301 0.18 4.18 -14.17
C SER A 301 -0.37 3.28 -13.06
N TYR A 302 0.50 2.59 -12.31
CA TYR A 302 0.05 1.81 -11.15
C TYR A 302 -0.68 2.66 -10.11
N ARG A 303 -0.27 3.91 -9.87
CA ARG A 303 -1.03 4.83 -9.01
C ARG A 303 -2.46 5.04 -9.51
N LYS A 304 -2.66 5.21 -10.82
CA LYS A 304 -3.99 5.36 -11.40
C LYS A 304 -4.75 4.04 -11.40
N LEU A 305 -4.08 2.88 -11.53
CA LEU A 305 -4.70 1.55 -11.41
C LEU A 305 -5.29 1.33 -10.02
N ILE A 306 -4.63 1.75 -8.94
CA ILE A 306 -5.20 1.70 -7.59
C ILE A 306 -6.53 2.47 -7.54
N ARG A 307 -6.60 3.65 -8.17
CA ARG A 307 -7.85 4.41 -8.26
C ARG A 307 -8.90 3.73 -9.13
N LEU A 308 -8.49 3.08 -10.22
CA LEU A 308 -9.41 2.28 -11.04
C LEU A 308 -9.94 1.06 -10.27
N GLU A 309 -9.17 0.51 -9.34
CA GLU A 309 -9.62 -0.54 -8.42
C GLU A 309 -10.78 -0.05 -7.53
N CYS A 310 -10.64 1.16 -6.99
CA CYS A 310 -11.72 1.83 -6.25
C CYS A 310 -12.98 1.97 -7.12
N TYR A 311 -12.84 2.41 -8.38
CA TYR A 311 -14.01 2.53 -9.27
C TYR A 311 -14.65 1.19 -9.64
N LYS A 312 -13.88 0.09 -9.68
CA LYS A 312 -14.44 -1.25 -9.90
C LYS A 312 -15.29 -1.69 -8.71
N ILE A 313 -14.86 -1.40 -7.48
CA ILE A 313 -15.65 -1.64 -6.26
C ILE A 313 -16.92 -0.79 -6.29
N TYR A 314 -16.80 0.51 -6.59
CA TYR A 314 -17.94 1.41 -6.72
C TYR A 314 -19.00 0.85 -7.68
N LYS A 315 -18.60 0.45 -8.89
CA LYS A 315 -19.53 -0.12 -9.89
C LYS A 315 -20.17 -1.43 -9.43
N HIS A 316 -19.46 -2.23 -8.66
CA HIS A 316 -20.00 -3.46 -8.08
C HIS A 316 -21.07 -3.19 -7.02
N LEU A 317 -20.85 -2.20 -6.17
CA LEU A 317 -21.82 -1.78 -5.15
C LEU A 317 -23.13 -1.25 -5.76
N PHE A 318 -23.06 -0.70 -6.97
CA PHE A 318 -24.23 -0.30 -7.77
C PHE A 318 -24.74 -1.39 -8.72
N ARG A 319 -24.18 -2.60 -8.68
CA ARG A 319 -24.50 -3.73 -9.57
C ARG A 319 -24.34 -3.43 -11.08
N GLU A 320 -23.57 -2.41 -11.44
CA GLU A 320 -23.26 -2.08 -12.83
C GLU A 320 -22.27 -3.07 -13.44
N SER A 321 -21.35 -3.58 -12.62
CA SER A 321 -20.37 -4.58 -13.05
C SER A 321 -19.85 -5.39 -11.88
N VAL A 322 -19.71 -6.69 -12.06
CA VAL A 322 -19.13 -7.59 -11.04
C VAL A 322 -17.66 -7.21 -10.78
N TYR A 323 -17.28 -7.06 -9.50
CA TYR A 323 -15.90 -6.78 -9.12
C TYR A 323 -15.01 -7.98 -9.48
N ARG A 324 -13.88 -7.70 -10.13
CA ARG A 324 -12.81 -8.68 -10.35
C ARG A 324 -11.51 -7.99 -10.01
N PRO A 325 -10.62 -8.53 -9.18
CA PRO A 325 -9.42 -7.84 -8.74
C PRO A 325 -8.47 -7.52 -9.91
N PHE A 326 -7.61 -6.51 -9.74
CA PHE A 326 -6.53 -6.26 -10.69
C PHE A 326 -5.52 -7.42 -10.68
N LEU A 327 -5.17 -7.93 -11.86
CA LEU A 327 -4.10 -8.88 -12.06
C LEU A 327 -3.06 -8.23 -12.95
N MET A 328 -1.79 -8.20 -12.54
CA MET A 328 -0.72 -7.71 -13.42
C MET A 328 -0.54 -8.67 -14.59
N ASN A 329 -0.21 -8.19 -15.78
CA ASN A 329 0.06 -9.10 -16.91
C ASN A 329 1.39 -9.81 -16.74
#